data_AF-A0ABD6CWU2-F1
#
_entry.id   AF-A0ABD6CWU2-F1
#
_cell.length_a   1.000
_cell.length_b   1.000
_cell.length_c   1.000
_cell.angle_alpha   90.00
_cell.angle_beta   90.00
_cell.angle_gamma   90.00
#
_symmetry.space_group_name_H-M   'P 1'
#
loop_
_entity.id
_entity.type
_entity.pdbx_description
1 polymer ?
#
loop_
_entity_poly.entity_id
_entity_poly.type
_entity_poly.pdbx_seq_one_letter_code
_entity_poly.pdbx_strand_id
1 'polypeptide(L)'
;MPKYLREPLKKQSPERLEAVAAYAADLAEWKRRQRQEELERRRAEEEVDEEKLEELEEREISTDPENYEDIATSGAYITVKTTKETGDKSYRYFYWQWLEGDSWKNEYIAPVNPRERPQCSLANTLRVSDEPGPAVD
;
A
#
# COMPACT_ATOMS: atom_id res chain seq x y z
N MET A 1 1.63 23.68 8.67
CA MET A 1 2.00 24.04 7.28
C MET A 1 3.47 24.41 7.22
N PRO A 2 4.26 23.79 6.30
CA PRO A 2 5.66 24.10 6.10
C PRO A 2 5.93 25.58 5.80
N LYS A 3 7.09 26.11 6.23
CA LYS A 3 7.46 27.53 6.04
C LYS A 3 7.43 27.95 4.57
N TYR A 4 7.89 27.09 3.67
CA TYR A 4 7.95 27.37 2.22
C TYR A 4 6.57 27.51 1.56
N LEU A 5 5.49 26.99 2.18
CA LEU A 5 4.11 27.22 1.73
C LEU A 5 3.49 28.43 2.43
N ARG A 6 3.80 28.62 3.71
CA ARG A 6 3.19 29.69 4.51
C ARG A 6 3.65 31.09 4.11
N GLU A 7 4.96 31.28 3.93
CA GLU A 7 5.51 32.62 3.72
C GLU A 7 5.12 33.25 2.37
N PRO A 8 4.99 32.49 1.26
CA PRO A 8 4.42 33.02 0.02
C PRO A 8 2.95 33.45 0.15
N LEU A 9 2.12 32.67 0.86
CA LEU A 9 0.69 32.96 1.03
C LEU A 9 0.46 34.26 1.80
N LYS A 10 1.22 34.51 2.87
CA LYS A 10 1.14 35.76 3.65
C LYS A 10 1.40 37.03 2.85
N LYS A 11 2.07 36.93 1.70
CA LYS A 11 2.41 38.05 0.81
C LYS A 11 1.37 38.28 -0.29
N GLN A 12 0.32 37.46 -0.35
CA GLN A 12 -0.73 37.59 -1.37
C GLN A 12 -1.85 38.51 -0.91
N SER A 13 -2.56 39.10 -1.88
CA SER A 13 -3.81 39.81 -1.61
C SER A 13 -4.94 38.83 -1.26
N PRO A 14 -6.02 39.29 -0.61
CA PRO A 14 -7.18 38.46 -0.30
C PRO A 14 -7.75 37.72 -1.52
N GLU A 15 -7.89 38.40 -2.66
CA GLU A 15 -8.47 37.82 -3.89
C GLU A 15 -7.60 36.71 -4.46
N ARG A 16 -6.26 36.86 -4.36
CA ARG A 16 -5.32 35.80 -4.76
C ARG A 16 -5.37 34.62 -3.80
N LEU A 17 -5.57 34.86 -2.51
CA LEU A 17 -5.73 33.80 -1.53
C LEU A 17 -7.01 32.99 -1.78
N GLU A 18 -8.11 33.65 -2.15
CA GLU A 18 -9.35 32.98 -2.55
C GLU A 18 -9.15 32.11 -3.80
N ALA A 19 -8.49 32.63 -4.83
CA ALA A 19 -8.17 31.85 -6.03
C ALA A 19 -7.29 30.62 -5.73
N VAL A 20 -6.29 30.78 -4.85
CA VAL A 20 -5.44 29.66 -4.40
C VAL A 20 -6.25 28.65 -3.59
N ALA A 21 -7.16 29.10 -2.73
CA ALA A 21 -8.00 28.20 -1.94
C ALA A 21 -8.91 27.37 -2.83
N ALA A 22 -9.55 27.98 -3.83
CA ALA A 22 -10.38 27.27 -4.82
C ALA A 22 -9.55 26.23 -5.58
N TYR A 23 -8.41 26.63 -6.15
CA TYR A 23 -7.52 25.71 -6.86
C TYR A 23 -7.02 24.56 -5.97
N ALA A 24 -6.65 24.84 -4.72
CA ALA A 24 -6.19 23.81 -3.78
C ALA A 24 -7.30 22.82 -3.43
N ALA A 25 -8.55 23.27 -3.32
CA ALA A 25 -9.69 22.40 -3.09
C ALA A 25 -9.94 21.46 -4.28
N ASP A 26 -9.97 22.01 -5.50
CA ASP A 26 -10.13 21.23 -6.74
C ASP A 26 -8.99 20.21 -6.90
N LEU A 27 -7.75 20.64 -6.66
CA LEU A 27 -6.58 19.76 -6.72
C LEU A 27 -6.65 18.65 -5.67
N ALA A 28 -7.14 18.95 -4.46
CA ALA A 28 -7.31 17.94 -3.42
C ALA A 28 -8.37 16.90 -3.80
N GLU A 29 -9.49 17.31 -4.38
CA GLU A 29 -10.53 16.40 -4.88
C GLU A 29 -10.00 15.52 -6.01
N TRP A 30 -9.35 16.11 -7.01
CA TRP A 30 -8.74 15.36 -8.11
C TRP A 30 -7.72 14.33 -7.60
N LYS A 31 -6.84 14.72 -6.66
CA LYS A 31 -5.87 13.79 -6.05
C LYS A 31 -6.57 12.66 -5.29
N ARG A 32 -7.67 12.93 -4.58
CA ARG A 32 -8.45 11.87 -3.90
C ARG A 32 -9.01 10.88 -4.92
N ARG A 33 -9.58 11.36 -6.02
CA ARG A 33 -10.10 10.50 -7.09
C ARG A 33 -9.01 9.63 -7.70
N GLN A 34 -7.87 10.21 -8.06
CA GLN A 34 -6.72 9.46 -8.60
C GLN A 34 -6.22 8.39 -7.63
N ARG A 35 -6.24 8.66 -6.31
CA ARG A 35 -5.88 7.65 -5.31
C ARG A 35 -6.88 6.50 -5.24
N GLN A 36 -8.17 6.77 -5.38
CA GLN A 36 -9.19 5.72 -5.43
C GLN A 36 -9.05 4.89 -6.70
N GLU A 37 -8.86 5.53 -7.85
CA GLU A 37 -8.63 4.84 -9.12
C GLU A 37 -7.37 3.96 -9.07
N GLU A 38 -6.28 4.43 -8.47
CA GLU A 38 -5.07 3.62 -8.28
C GLU A 38 -5.31 2.44 -7.33
N LEU A 39 -6.07 2.64 -6.25
CA LEU A 39 -6.43 1.57 -5.31
C LEU A 39 -7.25 0.49 -6.01
N GLU A 40 -8.29 0.88 -6.75
CA GLU A 40 -9.14 -0.03 -7.53
C GLU A 40 -8.33 -0.76 -8.61
N ARG A 41 -7.46 -0.05 -9.33
CA ARG A 41 -6.60 -0.63 -10.36
C ARG A 41 -5.66 -1.67 -9.77
N ARG A 42 -4.96 -1.36 -8.68
CA ARG A 42 -4.05 -2.32 -8.04
C ARG A 42 -4.79 -3.51 -7.45
N ARG A 43 -5.96 -3.29 -6.87
CA ARG A 43 -6.80 -4.39 -6.41
C ARG A 43 -7.15 -5.31 -7.59
N ALA A 44 -7.61 -4.76 -8.71
CA ALA A 44 -7.91 -5.55 -9.90
C ALA A 44 -6.69 -6.29 -10.48
N GLU A 45 -5.48 -5.76 -10.32
CA GLU A 45 -4.23 -6.36 -10.82
C GLU A 45 -3.61 -7.40 -9.86
N GLU A 46 -3.67 -7.18 -8.54
CA GLU A 46 -2.90 -7.92 -7.54
C GLU A 46 -3.74 -8.70 -6.52
N GLU A 47 -5.05 -8.43 -6.43
CA GLU A 47 -5.93 -9.17 -5.51
C GLU A 47 -5.94 -10.65 -5.87
N VAL A 48 -5.92 -11.47 -4.83
CA VAL A 48 -5.97 -12.92 -4.99
C VAL A 48 -7.36 -13.36 -5.45
N ASP A 49 -7.42 -14.45 -6.20
CA ASP A 49 -8.68 -15.07 -6.58
C ASP A 49 -9.37 -15.76 -5.38
N GLU A 50 -10.63 -16.14 -5.61
CA GLU A 50 -11.45 -16.83 -4.61
C GLU A 50 -10.82 -18.15 -4.16
N GLU A 51 -10.20 -18.92 -5.06
CA GLU A 51 -9.51 -20.17 -4.73
C GLU A 51 -8.40 -19.95 -3.67
N LYS A 52 -7.64 -18.87 -3.80
CA LYS A 52 -6.60 -18.51 -2.84
C LYS A 52 -7.16 -17.99 -1.51
N LEU A 53 -8.32 -17.37 -1.52
CA LEU A 53 -9.03 -16.97 -0.29
C LEU A 53 -9.58 -18.20 0.44
N GLU A 54 -10.21 -19.13 -0.28
CA GLU A 54 -10.67 -20.41 0.26
C GLU A 54 -9.52 -21.19 0.91
N GLU A 55 -8.33 -21.20 0.28
CA GLU A 55 -7.14 -21.84 0.86
C GLU A 55 -6.77 -21.25 2.24
N LEU A 56 -6.93 -19.94 2.43
CA LEU A 56 -6.69 -19.30 3.73
C LEU A 56 -7.76 -19.70 4.75
N GLU A 57 -9.02 -19.75 4.34
CA GLU A 57 -10.14 -20.13 5.20
C GLU A 57 -10.06 -21.60 5.63
N GLU A 58 -9.69 -22.52 4.74
CA GLU A 58 -9.44 -23.93 5.05
C GLU A 58 -8.32 -24.10 6.10
N ARG A 59 -7.40 -23.14 6.15
CA ARG A 59 -6.30 -23.09 7.12
C ARG A 59 -6.68 -22.32 8.39
N GLU A 60 -7.95 -21.98 8.56
CA GLU A 60 -8.50 -21.20 9.68
C GLU A 60 -7.84 -19.80 9.81
N ILE A 61 -7.36 -19.25 8.69
CA ILE A 61 -6.79 -17.90 8.63
C ILE A 61 -7.88 -16.94 8.16
N SER A 62 -8.17 -15.92 8.97
CA SER A 62 -9.21 -14.95 8.63
C SER A 62 -8.83 -14.11 7.41
N THR A 63 -9.78 -14.00 6.49
CA THR A 63 -9.77 -13.11 5.31
C THR A 63 -10.52 -11.80 5.57
N ASP A 64 -10.94 -11.55 6.81
CA ASP A 64 -11.61 -10.32 7.22
C ASP A 64 -10.61 -9.38 7.92
N PRO A 65 -10.40 -8.16 7.40
CA PRO A 65 -9.43 -7.23 7.96
C PRO A 65 -9.78 -6.77 9.39
N GLU A 66 -11.04 -6.86 9.82
CA GLU A 66 -11.45 -6.50 11.19
C GLU A 66 -10.87 -7.42 12.25
N ASN A 67 -10.43 -8.62 11.86
CA ASN A 67 -9.79 -9.58 12.76
C ASN A 67 -8.29 -9.30 13.00
N TYR A 68 -7.76 -8.20 12.47
CA TYR A 68 -6.36 -7.80 12.60
C TYR A 68 -6.26 -6.37 13.16
N GLU A 69 -5.51 -6.19 14.24
CA GLU A 69 -5.42 -4.89 14.94
C GLU A 69 -4.66 -3.81 14.15
N ASP A 70 -3.70 -4.21 13.31
CA ASP A 70 -2.80 -3.29 12.61
C ASP A 70 -3.26 -2.93 11.18
N ILE A 71 -4.48 -3.33 10.79
CA ILE A 71 -4.97 -3.23 9.42
C ILE A 71 -6.08 -2.21 9.32
N ALA A 72 -5.95 -1.28 8.36
CA ALA A 72 -7.04 -0.37 8.06
C ALA A 72 -8.15 -1.11 7.30
N THR A 73 -9.33 -1.20 7.90
CA THR A 73 -10.51 -1.83 7.31
C THR A 73 -10.94 -1.16 5.99
N SER A 74 -10.72 0.14 5.87
CA SER A 74 -11.02 0.89 4.64
C SER A 74 -10.00 0.59 3.54
N GLY A 75 -10.37 -0.28 2.61
CA GLY A 75 -9.64 -0.48 1.35
C GLY A 75 -8.53 -1.54 1.42
N ALA A 76 -8.39 -2.27 2.53
CA ALA A 76 -7.52 -3.43 2.60
C ALA A 76 -7.97 -4.56 1.64
N TYR A 77 -7.01 -5.25 1.04
CA TYR A 77 -7.21 -6.44 0.22
C TYR A 77 -6.01 -7.38 0.35
N ILE A 78 -6.20 -8.66 0.04
CA ILE A 78 -5.16 -9.69 0.16
C ILE A 78 -4.43 -9.82 -1.18
N THR A 79 -3.10 -9.90 -1.11
CA THR A 79 -2.21 -10.04 -2.27
C THR A 79 -1.25 -11.21 -2.05
N VAL A 80 -0.74 -11.79 -3.14
CA VAL A 80 0.35 -12.77 -3.10
C VAL A 80 1.63 -12.15 -3.63
N LYS A 81 2.70 -12.21 -2.84
CA LYS A 81 4.04 -11.75 -3.25
C LYS A 81 5.01 -12.92 -3.35
N THR A 82 5.66 -13.04 -4.50
CA THR A 82 6.78 -13.97 -4.73
C THR A 82 8.07 -13.31 -4.25
N THR A 83 8.71 -13.85 -3.21
CA THR A 83 9.96 -13.30 -2.68
C THR A 83 11.20 -13.92 -3.32
N LYS A 84 11.08 -15.17 -3.75
CA LYS A 84 12.19 -15.93 -4.35
C LYS A 84 11.66 -17.02 -5.25
N GLU A 85 12.28 -17.13 -6.41
CA GLU A 85 12.06 -18.22 -7.35
C GLU A 85 13.42 -18.90 -7.58
N THR A 86 13.47 -20.23 -7.49
CA THR A 86 14.71 -20.99 -7.66
C THR A 86 14.42 -22.35 -8.25
N GLY A 87 14.76 -22.52 -9.54
CA GLY A 87 14.47 -23.74 -10.28
C GLY A 87 12.99 -24.06 -10.20
N ASP A 88 12.64 -25.21 -9.62
CA ASP A 88 11.27 -25.69 -9.52
C ASP A 88 10.49 -25.14 -8.30
N LYS A 89 11.09 -24.26 -7.47
CA LYS A 89 10.49 -23.77 -6.22
C LYS A 89 10.18 -22.28 -6.27
N SER A 90 9.00 -21.90 -5.79
CA SER A 90 8.56 -20.50 -5.67
C SER A 90 8.07 -20.22 -4.25
N TYR A 91 8.76 -19.31 -3.57
CA TYR A 91 8.42 -18.88 -2.22
C TYR A 91 7.46 -17.70 -2.30
N ARG A 92 6.19 -17.98 -2.02
CA ARG A 92 5.09 -17.01 -2.09
C ARG A 92 4.42 -16.85 -0.74
N TYR A 93 3.98 -15.63 -0.45
CA TYR A 93 3.33 -15.29 0.81
C TYR A 93 2.13 -14.38 0.58
N PHE A 94 1.12 -14.56 1.42
CA PHE A 94 -0.05 -13.71 1.51
C PHE A 94 0.24 -12.48 2.35
N TYR A 95 -0.20 -11.32 1.87
CA TYR A 95 -0.13 -10.06 2.57
C TYR A 95 -1.45 -9.33 2.49
N TRP A 96 -1.84 -8.69 3.59
CA TRP A 96 -2.78 -7.59 3.51
C TRP A 96 -2.08 -6.38 2.89
N GLN A 97 -2.79 -5.63 2.07
CA GLN A 97 -2.31 -4.40 1.46
C GLN A 97 -3.40 -3.33 1.52
N TRP A 98 -3.04 -2.13 1.97
CA TRP A 98 -3.96 -0.98 2.03
C TRP A 98 -3.20 0.34 1.87
N LEU A 99 -3.93 1.41 1.61
CA LEU A 99 -3.37 2.75 1.53
C LEU A 99 -3.59 3.50 2.85
N GLU A 100 -2.52 4.00 3.46
CA GLU A 100 -2.58 4.86 4.64
C GLU A 100 -1.93 6.21 4.34
N GLY A 101 -2.75 7.27 4.33
CA GLY A 101 -2.31 8.60 3.93
C GLY A 101 -1.87 8.62 2.47
N ASP A 102 -0.56 8.72 2.25
CA ASP A 102 0.09 8.76 0.93
C ASP A 102 1.06 7.59 0.72
N SER A 103 0.97 6.53 1.53
CA SER A 103 1.89 5.39 1.46
C SER A 103 1.15 4.06 1.51
N TRP A 104 1.61 3.11 0.70
CA TRP A 104 1.15 1.74 0.74
C TRP A 104 1.67 1.03 1.99
N LYS A 105 0.76 0.36 2.69
CA LYS A 105 1.05 -0.48 3.85
C LYS A 105 0.79 -1.92 3.50
N ASN A 106 1.52 -2.80 4.18
CA ASN A 106 1.30 -4.24 4.08
C ASN A 106 1.48 -4.90 5.43
N GLU A 107 0.75 -5.98 5.64
CA GLU A 107 0.88 -6.84 6.82
C GLU A 107 0.98 -8.29 6.37
N TYR A 108 1.88 -9.05 6.99
CA TYR A 108 2.10 -10.44 6.63
C TYR A 108 0.98 -11.33 7.18
N ILE A 109 0.43 -12.21 6.34
CA ILE A 109 -0.60 -13.16 6.75
C ILE A 109 0.03 -14.54 6.96
N ALA A 110 0.48 -15.17 5.87
CA ALA A 110 0.94 -16.55 5.91
C ALA A 110 1.72 -16.94 4.64
N PRO A 111 2.52 -18.04 4.64
CA PRO A 111 3.06 -18.55 3.39
C PRO A 111 1.95 -19.20 2.55
N VAL A 112 2.07 -19.09 1.23
CA VAL A 112 1.22 -19.84 0.29
C VAL A 112 1.60 -21.33 0.37
N ASN A 113 2.90 -21.63 0.34
CA ASN A 113 3.40 -23.01 0.45
C ASN A 113 4.08 -23.25 1.81
N PRO A 114 3.38 -23.71 2.86
CA PRO A 114 3.97 -23.88 4.19
C PRO A 114 5.06 -24.96 4.27
N ARG A 115 5.09 -25.90 3.30
CA ARG A 115 6.08 -26.98 3.19
C ARG A 115 7.42 -26.52 2.60
N GLU A 116 7.45 -25.34 1.99
CA GLU A 116 8.62 -24.76 1.35
C GLU A 116 9.09 -23.57 2.18
N ARG A 117 9.56 -23.80 3.41
CA ARG A 117 10.28 -22.74 4.14
C ARG A 117 11.76 -22.81 3.77
N PRO A 118 12.37 -21.71 3.27
CA PRO A 118 13.81 -21.58 3.40
C PRO A 118 14.12 -21.47 4.89
N GLN A 119 14.99 -22.32 5.43
CA GLN A 119 15.59 -22.09 6.74
C GLN A 119 16.43 -20.82 6.64
N CYS A 120 15.86 -19.64 6.88
CA CYS A 120 16.64 -18.41 7.07
C CYS A 120 15.86 -17.38 7.88
N SER A 121 16.47 -16.98 8.99
CA SER A 121 16.06 -15.96 9.94
C SER A 121 16.10 -14.56 9.33
N LEU A 122 14.99 -14.05 8.79
CA LEU A 122 14.83 -12.62 8.51
C LEU A 122 13.38 -12.17 8.78
N ALA A 123 12.88 -12.49 9.97
CA ALA A 123 11.75 -11.77 10.56
C ALA A 123 12.26 -10.48 11.21
N ASN A 124 12.82 -9.57 10.41
CA ASN A 124 12.91 -8.14 10.68
C ASN A 124 13.63 -7.47 9.51
N THR A 125 13.23 -6.25 9.17
CA THR A 125 13.84 -5.38 8.14
C THR A 125 13.28 -5.52 6.72
N LEU A 126 11.98 -5.23 6.54
CA LEU A 126 11.47 -4.67 5.28
C LEU A 126 10.73 -3.36 5.59
N ARG A 127 11.47 -2.42 6.18
CA ARG A 127 11.14 -0.99 6.09
C ARG A 127 11.73 -0.54 4.75
N VAL A 128 10.97 -0.70 3.66
CA VAL A 128 11.39 -0.21 2.34
C VAL A 128 11.25 1.31 2.38
N SER A 129 12.38 1.96 2.63
CA SER A 129 12.62 3.34 2.24
C SER A 129 12.63 3.39 0.71
N ASP A 130 11.62 4.04 0.12
CA ASP A 130 11.74 4.60 -1.22
C ASP A 130 12.60 5.88 -1.09
N GLU A 131 13.89 5.78 -1.39
CA GLU A 131 14.69 6.94 -1.78
C GLU A 131 15.24 6.71 -3.20
N PRO A 132 15.11 7.70 -4.11
CA PRO A 132 15.62 7.58 -5.47
C PRO A 132 17.15 7.76 -5.49
N GLY A 133 17.86 6.73 -5.95
CA GLY A 133 19.31 6.79 -6.20
C GLY A 133 19.67 7.77 -7.34
N PRO A 134 20.89 8.35 -7.33
CA PRO A 134 21.23 9.50 -8.16
C PRO A 134 21.48 9.11 -9.62
N ALA A 135 21.10 10.04 -10.51
CA ALA A 135 21.43 10.01 -11.93
C ALA A 135 22.96 10.04 -12.12
N VAL A 136 23.46 9.12 -12.92
CA VAL A 136 24.84 9.13 -13.43
C VAL A 136 24.84 9.74 -14.83
N ASP A 137 25.80 10.65 -15.02
CA ASP A 137 26.09 11.51 -16.18
C ASP A 137 26.51 10.71 -17.43
#